data_AF-A0A0R1WSQ6-F1
#
_entry.id   AF-A0A0R1WSQ6-F1
#
_cell.length_a   1.000
_cell.length_b   1.000
_cell.length_c   1.000
_cell.angle_alpha   90.00
_cell.angle_beta   90.00
_cell.angle_gamma   90.00
#
_symmetry.space_group_name_H-M   'P 1'
#
loop_
_entity.id
_entity.type
_entity.pdbx_description
1 polymer ?
#
loop_
_entity_poly.entity_id
_entity_poly.type
_entity_poly.pdbx_seq_one_letter_code
_entity_poly.pdbx_strand_id
1 'polypeptide(L)' 'MTLTYNYTNGPIEGKMNKIKVLKRVAFGFRSFKNFRLRILLSSQASTLNIKEKKSKKITAKQLVLQAT' A
#
# COMPACT_ATOMS: atom_id res chain seq x y z
N MET A 1 -17.42 -16.64 -24.48
CA MET A 1 -16.00 -16.49 -24.84
C MET A 1 -15.47 -15.25 -24.13
N THR A 2 -14.86 -15.44 -22.96
CA THR A 2 -14.44 -14.33 -22.08
C THR A 2 -12.99 -13.99 -22.39
N LEU A 3 -12.72 -12.75 -22.80
CA LEU A 3 -11.34 -12.32 -23.08
C LEU A 3 -10.55 -12.23 -21.77
N THR A 4 -9.67 -13.21 -21.55
CA THR A 4 -8.76 -13.25 -20.40
C THR A 4 -7.60 -12.31 -20.65
N TYR A 5 -7.71 -11.06 -20.22
CA TYR A 5 -6.60 -10.12 -20.25
C TYR A 5 -5.71 -10.30 -19.01
N ASN A 6 -4.39 -10.43 -19.23
CA ASN A 6 -3.39 -10.47 -18.15
C ASN A 6 -3.19 -9.10 -17.46
N TYR A 7 -3.70 -8.03 -18.06
CA TYR A 7 -3.63 -6.67 -17.52
C TYR A 7 -5.05 -6.17 -17.24
N THR A 8 -5.28 -5.73 -16.00
CA THR A 8 -6.56 -5.15 -15.59
C THR A 8 -6.33 -3.78 -14.97
N ASN A 9 -7.22 -2.84 -15.23
CA ASN A 9 -7.17 -1.50 -14.61
C ASN A 9 -7.56 -1.52 -13.13
N GLY A 10 -7.99 -2.67 -12.59
CA GLY A 10 -8.48 -2.82 -11.21
C GLY A 10 -7.56 -2.21 -10.13
N PRO A 11 -6.24 -2.43 -10.15
CA PRO A 11 -5.33 -1.81 -9.18
C PRO A 11 -5.28 -0.27 -9.28
N ILE A 12 -5.43 0.28 -10.48
CA ILE A 12 -5.44 1.73 -10.73
C ILE A 12 -6.78 2.32 -10.27
N GLU A 13 -7.88 1.67 -10.64
CA GLU A 13 -9.25 2.05 -10.25
C GLU A 13 -9.41 2.02 -8.72
N GLY A 14 -8.90 0.98 -8.06
CA GLY A 14 -8.93 0.87 -6.60
C GLY A 14 -8.17 2.00 -5.89
N LYS A 15 -7.01 2.41 -6.42
CA LYS A 15 -6.26 3.58 -5.90
C LYS A 15 -7.04 4.88 -6.12
N MET A 16 -7.59 5.08 -7.31
CA MET A 16 -8.38 6.27 -7.64
C MET A 16 -9.61 6.40 -6.75
N ASN A 17 -10.31 5.29 -6.47
CA ASN A 17 -11.50 5.31 -5.62
C ASN A 17 -11.17 5.66 -4.16
N LYS A 18 -10.07 5.14 -3.61
CA LYS A 18 -9.58 5.51 -2.27
C LYS A 18 -9.26 7.00 -2.19
N ILE A 19 -8.60 7.56 -3.19
CA ILE A 19 -8.31 9.00 -3.24
C ILE A 19 -9.61 9.82 -3.33
N LYS A 20 -10.59 9.40 -4.15
CA LYS A 20 -11.91 10.05 -4.23
C LYS A 20 -12.67 10.00 -2.89
N VAL A 21 -12.61 8.89 -2.15
CA VAL A 21 -13.18 8.79 -0.79
C VAL A 21 -12.45 9.71 0.18
N LEU A 22 -11.11 9.72 0.18
CA LEU A 22 -10.32 10.60 1.04
C LEU A 22 -10.61 12.07 0.77
N LYS A 23 -10.80 12.47 -0.50
CA LYS A 23 -11.21 13.84 -0.87
C LYS A 23 -12.58 14.19 -0.32
N ARG A 24 -13.54 13.26 -0.34
CA ARG A 24 -14.90 13.47 0.21
C ARG A 24 -14.91 13.57 1.73
N VAL A 25 -14.11 12.78 2.43
CA VAL A 25 -13.97 12.84 3.90
C VAL A 25 -13.07 14.00 4.33
N ALA A 26 -12.44 14.72 3.38
CA ALA A 26 -11.53 15.81 3.67
C ALA A 26 -12.20 17.17 3.97
N PHE A 27 -13.53 17.22 4.12
CA PHE A 27 -14.18 18.41 4.65
C PHE A 27 -13.64 18.70 6.06
N GLY A 28 -12.99 19.86 6.23
CA GLY A 28 -12.37 20.29 7.49
C GLY A 28 -10.85 20.19 7.55
N PHE A 29 -10.15 19.71 6.51
CA PHE A 29 -8.69 19.81 6.49
C PHE A 29 -8.26 21.27 6.29
N ARG A 30 -7.72 21.89 7.35
CA ARG A 30 -7.16 23.25 7.33
C ARG A 30 -5.88 23.37 6.47
N SER A 31 -5.22 22.25 6.16
CA SER A 31 -3.96 22.23 5.39
C SER A 31 -3.91 21.08 4.38
N PHE A 32 -3.53 21.39 3.15
CA PHE A 32 -3.27 20.42 2.08
C PHE A 32 -2.17 19.41 2.45
N LYS A 33 -1.20 19.80 3.29
CA LYS A 33 -0.13 18.91 3.76
C LYS A 33 -0.70 17.68 4.48
N ASN A 34 -1.73 17.88 5.31
CA ASN A 34 -2.37 16.80 6.07
C ASN A 34 -3.17 15.85 5.15
N PHE A 35 -3.82 16.40 4.12
CA PHE A 35 -4.49 15.60 3.10
C PHE A 35 -3.51 14.72 2.31
N ARG A 36 -2.36 15.28 1.90
CA ARG A 36 -1.27 14.56 1.23
C ARG A 36 -0.71 13.44 2.11
N LEU A 37 -0.47 13.71 3.40
CA LEU A 37 0.03 12.72 4.35
C LEU A 37 -0.93 11.52 4.49
N ARG A 38 -2.25 11.78 4.53
CA ARG A 38 -3.28 10.73 4.60
C ARG A 38 -3.30 9.83 3.37
N ILE A 39 -3.15 10.41 2.17
CA ILE A 39 -3.02 9.63 0.93
C ILE A 39 -1.76 8.76 0.96
N LEU A 40 -0.62 9.34 1.36
CA LEU A 40 0.64 8.62 1.49
C LEU A 40 0.51 7.44 2.45
N LEU A 41 -0.03 7.65 3.65
CA LEU A 41 -0.24 6.58 4.63
C LEU A 41 -1.19 5.49 4.10
N SER A 42 -2.31 5.88 3.46
CA SER A 42 -3.25 4.92 2.86
C SER A 42 -2.65 4.12 1.71
N SER A 43 -1.65 4.65 1.02
CA SER A 43 -0.93 3.97 -0.07
C SER A 43 0.27 3.16 0.44
N GLN A 44 0.90 3.58 1.53
CA GLN A 44 2.15 3.01 2.08
C GLN A 44 1.88 1.89 3.10
N ALA A 45 0.69 1.80 3.70
CA ALA A 45 0.36 0.76 4.68
C ALA A 45 0.55 -0.68 4.14
N SER A 46 0.46 -0.87 2.83
CA SER A 46 0.84 -2.14 2.19
C SER A 46 2.35 -2.36 2.16
N THR A 47 3.16 -1.31 1.96
CA THR A 47 4.61 -1.38 1.84
C THR A 47 5.36 -1.46 3.19
N LEU A 48 4.84 -0.85 4.25
CA LEU A 48 5.44 -0.93 5.60
C LEU A 48 5.36 -2.38 6.12
N ASN A 49 4.21 -3.03 5.92
CA ASN A 49 4.03 -4.45 6.21
C ASN A 49 4.96 -5.35 5.37
N ILE A 50 5.25 -4.97 4.11
CA ILE A 50 6.20 -5.70 3.27
C ILE A 50 7.63 -5.50 3.76
N LYS A 51 8.03 -4.29 4.17
CA LYS A 51 9.39 -3.99 4.66
C LYS A 51 9.67 -4.70 5.97
N GLU A 52 8.71 -4.73 6.90
CA GLU A 52 8.82 -5.52 8.13
C GLU A 52 8.90 -7.02 7.84
N LYS A 53 8.03 -7.57 6.97
CA LYS A 53 8.08 -8.99 6.59
C LYS A 53 9.40 -9.36 5.91
N LYS A 54 9.97 -8.47 5.09
CA LYS A 54 11.24 -8.69 4.40
C LYS A 54 12.42 -8.69 5.38
N SER A 55 12.45 -7.75 6.34
CA SER A 55 13.46 -7.71 7.40
C SER A 55 13.40 -8.96 8.29
N LYS A 56 12.20 -9.33 8.77
CA LYS A 56 11.97 -10.56 9.56
C LYS A 56 12.39 -11.84 8.80
N LYS A 57 12.14 -11.91 7.48
CA LYS A 57 12.54 -13.04 6.62
C LYS A 57 14.06 -13.15 6.44
N ILE A 58 14.77 -12.02 6.38
CA ILE A 58 16.24 -12.00 6.29
C ILE A 58 16.84 -12.50 7.60
N THR A 59 16.36 -12.00 8.74
CA THR A 59 16.79 -12.45 10.08
C THR A 59 16.53 -13.94 10.30
N ALA A 60 15.33 -14.43 9.91
CA ALA A 60 15.00 -15.86 10.02
C ALA A 60 15.90 -16.74 9.14
N LYS A 61 16.22 -16.32 7.91
CA LYS A 61 17.16 -17.04 7.03
C LYS A 61 18.57 -17.10 7.61
N GLN A 62 19.02 -16.02 8.25
CA GLN A 62 20.34 -15.94 8.86
C GLN A 62 20.46 -16.82 10.10
N LEU A 63 19.39 -16.94 10.90
CA LEU A 63 19.33 -17.87 12.03
C LEU A 63 19.37 -19.34 11.58
N VAL A 64 18.69 -19.69 10.48
CA VAL A 64 18.71 -21.07 9.94
C VAL A 64 20.11 -21.43 9.40
N LEU A 65 20.78 -20.50 8.72
CA LEU A 65 22.13 -20.71 8.18
C LEU A 65 23.19 -20.86 9.30
N GLN A 66 22.95 -20.29 10.48
CA GLN A 66 23.83 -20.44 11.64
C GLN A 66 23.65 -21.77 12.38
N ALA A 67 22.53 -22.48 12.14
CA ALA A 67 22.19 -23.74 12.79
C ALA A 67 22.50 -24.99 11.93
N THR A 68 23.00 -24.77 10.71
CA THR A 68 23.49 -25.80 9.77
C THR A 68 24.99 -25.72 9.66
#